data_AF-A0A538MQV4-F1
#
_entry.id   AF-A0A538MQV4-F1
#
_cell.length_a   1.000
_cell.length_b   1.000
_cell.length_c   1.000
_cell.angle_alpha   90.00
_cell.angle_beta   90.00
_cell.angle_gamma   90.00
#
_symmetry.space_group_name_H-M   'P 1'
#
loop_
_entity.id
_entity.type
_entity.pdbx_description
1 polymer ?
#
loop_
_entity_poly.entity_id
_entity_poly.type
_entity_poly.pdbx_seq_one_letter_code
_entity_poly.pdbx_strand_id
1 'polypeptide(L)'
;MTASRATELIAEAREVLGPLLARLAGRQDVEGIAVLSSMAATGQRVTFDELSDIDLTVWVRAGMRFHEWRPDPRATRRLLADRLPTWLGNFSFHVPMRWGMVEVNLHQRVIEYDADPRTVWDDAMREAHAYTAQVVYDRHGRVGRLIKAKTRMSGSERSDRLIRLASRLEWDIRRAPERMVLRGDIAAGHYVLAAAVDEIIELLYVLGSRFVPHRKWRLAGLSRYGLASAEDISLLDEAMRITALTEQEFYRRVEVLETLWANLRPRLPRDMPTDVYRFYSAHVSANRQLRTRTVADEIADRYSQRLGPGVYDLTNYLIPGGLDEVASLDEQGAQALPPPWRNLARSLRDQVRHDLARSVRGRGDADAAGEPVDTATGNVGEGAA
;
A
#
# COMPACT_ATOMS: atom_id res chain seq x y z
N MET A 1 10.71 -14.60 30.26
CA MET A 1 9.87 -14.00 31.33
C MET A 1 8.67 -14.90 31.56
N THR A 2 8.31 -15.19 32.81
CA THR A 2 7.09 -15.98 33.10
C THR A 2 5.86 -15.08 32.94
N ALA A 3 4.72 -15.64 32.51
CA ALA A 3 3.46 -14.89 32.41
C ALA A 3 3.03 -14.24 33.74
N SER A 4 3.45 -14.82 34.88
CA SER A 4 3.22 -14.26 36.23
C SER A 4 3.87 -12.89 36.40
N ARG A 5 5.16 -12.76 36.02
CA ARG A 5 5.90 -11.50 36.20
C ARG A 5 5.31 -10.35 35.38
N ALA A 6 5.00 -10.59 34.10
CA ALA A 6 4.36 -9.58 33.26
C ALA A 6 3.01 -9.12 33.85
N THR A 7 2.24 -10.05 34.43
CA THR A 7 0.94 -9.73 35.06
C THR A 7 1.12 -8.83 36.29
N GLU A 8 2.11 -9.12 37.13
CA GLU A 8 2.45 -8.31 38.31
C GLU A 8 2.89 -6.89 37.90
N LEU A 9 3.78 -6.77 36.92
CA LEU A 9 4.25 -5.47 36.42
C LEU A 9 3.10 -4.63 35.81
N ILE A 10 2.19 -5.27 35.07
CA ILE A 10 1.01 -4.61 34.50
C ILE A 10 0.07 -4.13 35.61
N ALA A 11 -0.14 -4.94 36.66
CA ALA A 11 -0.99 -4.57 37.79
C ALA A 11 -0.44 -3.32 38.52
N GLU A 12 0.86 -3.30 38.81
CA GLU A 12 1.53 -2.13 39.41
C GLU A 12 1.42 -0.90 38.51
N ALA A 13 1.70 -1.04 37.21
CA ALA A 13 1.61 0.07 36.27
C ALA A 13 0.20 0.68 36.22
N ARG A 14 -0.84 -0.17 36.29
CA ARG A 14 -2.24 0.28 36.36
C ARG A 14 -2.57 0.98 37.66
N GLU A 15 -2.04 0.53 38.78
CA GLU A 15 -2.21 1.16 40.08
C GLU A 15 -1.63 2.59 40.07
N VAL A 16 -0.39 2.74 39.61
CA VAL A 16 0.31 4.04 39.53
C VAL A 16 -0.38 5.00 38.56
N LEU A 17 -0.88 4.51 37.42
CA LEU A 17 -1.54 5.34 36.42
C LEU A 17 -3.02 5.61 36.68
N GLY A 18 -3.68 4.83 37.54
CA GLY A 18 -5.10 4.97 37.84
C GLY A 18 -5.52 6.41 38.17
N PRO A 19 -4.83 7.10 39.11
CA PRO A 19 -5.12 8.50 39.42
C PRO A 19 -4.95 9.46 38.24
N LEU A 20 -3.98 9.24 37.36
CA LEU A 20 -3.81 10.04 36.15
C LEU A 20 -4.98 9.83 35.19
N LEU A 21 -5.31 8.57 34.90
CA LEU A 21 -6.41 8.20 33.99
C LEU A 21 -7.75 8.76 34.48
N ALA A 22 -8.00 8.68 35.79
CA ALA A 22 -9.21 9.25 36.41
C ALA A 22 -9.28 10.77 36.26
N ARG A 23 -8.16 11.49 36.49
CA ARG A 23 -8.10 12.95 36.30
C ARG A 23 -8.35 13.34 34.84
N LEU A 24 -7.77 12.60 33.89
CA LEU A 24 -8.00 12.82 32.45
C LEU A 24 -9.47 12.58 32.09
N ALA A 25 -10.06 11.47 32.53
CA ALA A 25 -11.46 11.14 32.26
C ALA A 25 -12.45 12.19 32.83
N GLY A 26 -12.07 12.86 33.93
CA GLY A 26 -12.86 13.95 34.52
C GLY A 26 -12.85 15.26 33.74
N ARG A 27 -11.94 15.46 32.79
CA ARG A 27 -11.84 16.69 31.97
C ARG A 27 -12.97 16.74 30.93
N GLN A 28 -13.74 17.83 30.90
CA GLN A 28 -14.96 17.96 30.06
C GLN A 28 -14.70 17.85 28.56
N ASP A 29 -13.50 18.21 28.15
CA ASP A 29 -12.99 18.24 26.79
C ASP A 29 -12.33 16.93 26.36
N VAL A 30 -12.10 15.98 27.27
CA VAL A 30 -11.65 14.62 26.92
C VAL A 30 -12.83 13.80 26.40
N GLU A 31 -12.65 13.22 25.22
CA GLU A 31 -13.63 12.39 24.51
C GLU A 31 -13.31 10.90 24.65
N GLY A 32 -12.03 10.55 24.83
CA GLY A 32 -11.64 9.19 25.18
C GLY A 32 -10.17 9.05 25.49
N ILE A 33 -9.83 7.92 26.11
CA ILE A 33 -8.48 7.56 26.52
C ILE A 33 -8.25 6.09 26.14
N ALA A 34 -7.11 5.79 25.52
CA ALA A 34 -6.69 4.43 25.25
C ALA A 34 -5.27 4.18 25.77
N VAL A 35 -5.02 2.97 26.23
CA VAL A 35 -3.68 2.44 26.49
C VAL A 35 -3.21 1.72 25.23
N LEU A 36 -2.06 2.10 24.68
CA LEU A 36 -1.49 1.53 23.45
C LEU A 36 -0.29 0.60 23.68
N SER A 37 0.26 0.59 24.90
CA SER A 37 1.44 -0.21 25.24
C SER A 37 1.14 -1.71 25.40
N SER A 38 2.19 -2.50 25.63
CA SER A 38 2.10 -3.93 25.97
C SER A 38 1.36 -4.21 27.29
N MET A 39 1.00 -3.17 28.06
CA MET A 39 0.11 -3.28 29.22
C MET A 39 -1.38 -3.39 28.85
N ALA A 40 -1.75 -3.05 27.61
CA ALA A 40 -3.14 -3.11 27.17
C ALA A 40 -3.70 -4.54 27.28
N ALA A 41 -4.90 -4.67 27.86
CA ALA A 41 -5.55 -5.95 28.11
C ALA A 41 -6.23 -6.51 26.84
N THR A 42 -5.52 -6.53 25.71
CA THR A 42 -6.01 -7.08 24.43
C THR A 42 -5.56 -8.53 24.20
N GLY A 43 -4.57 -9.00 24.97
CA GLY A 43 -3.92 -10.31 24.78
C GLY A 43 -2.98 -10.38 23.57
N GLN A 44 -3.00 -9.37 22.70
CA GLN A 44 -2.25 -9.36 21.44
C GLN A 44 -0.79 -8.94 21.59
N ARG A 45 -0.39 -8.29 22.71
CA ARG A 45 1.00 -7.90 23.03
C ARG A 45 1.30 -7.98 24.53
N VAL A 46 1.29 -9.19 25.10
CA VAL A 46 1.72 -9.42 26.48
C VAL A 46 3.24 -9.58 26.54
N THR A 47 3.96 -8.46 26.39
CA THR A 47 5.42 -8.37 26.50
C THR A 47 5.84 -7.20 27.39
N PHE A 48 4.97 -6.79 28.31
CA PHE A 48 5.27 -5.69 29.23
C PHE A 48 6.29 -6.15 30.26
N ASP A 49 7.38 -5.40 30.35
CA ASP A 49 8.54 -5.68 31.20
C ASP A 49 9.16 -4.38 31.73
N GLU A 50 10.23 -4.50 32.51
CA GLU A 50 10.93 -3.37 33.11
C GLU A 50 11.62 -2.45 32.08
N LEU A 51 11.72 -2.87 30.82
CA LEU A 51 12.26 -2.08 29.70
C LEU A 51 11.15 -1.38 28.89
N SER A 52 9.88 -1.62 29.24
CA SER A 52 8.75 -1.10 28.51
C SER A 52 8.45 0.35 28.89
N ASP A 53 8.16 1.16 27.87
CA ASP A 53 7.51 2.45 27.99
C ASP A 53 5.99 2.29 28.09
N ILE A 54 5.31 3.37 28.51
CA ILE A 54 3.86 3.40 28.59
C ILE A 54 3.30 4.41 27.60
N ASP A 55 2.71 3.91 26.52
CA ASP A 55 1.94 4.72 25.57
C ASP A 55 0.47 4.84 25.97
N LEU A 56 0.00 6.08 26.14
CA LEU A 56 -1.39 6.47 26.29
C LEU A 56 -1.80 7.34 25.11
N THR A 57 -3.04 7.23 24.64
CA THR A 57 -3.65 8.20 23.73
C THR A 57 -4.81 8.89 24.43
N VAL A 58 -4.85 10.22 24.34
CA VAL A 58 -5.98 11.03 24.78
C VAL A 58 -6.57 11.78 23.60
N TRP A 59 -7.86 11.59 23.37
CA TRP A 59 -8.62 12.38 22.40
C TRP A 59 -9.31 13.52 23.12
N VAL A 60 -9.06 14.74 22.66
CA VAL A 60 -9.71 15.95 23.13
C VAL A 60 -10.55 16.58 22.03
N ARG A 61 -11.58 17.32 22.46
CA ARG A 61 -12.41 18.17 21.62
C ARG A 61 -11.77 19.54 21.49
N ALA A 62 -11.62 20.02 20.25
CA ALA A 62 -11.08 21.36 19.98
C ALA A 62 -12.03 22.25 19.15
N GLY A 63 -13.23 21.77 18.83
CA GLY A 63 -14.23 22.53 18.07
C GLY A 63 -13.77 22.83 16.64
N MET A 64 -13.02 21.92 16.02
CA MET A 64 -12.56 22.06 14.63
C MET A 64 -13.75 22.02 13.66
N ARG A 65 -13.79 22.97 12.73
CA ARG A 65 -14.77 23.06 11.65
C ARG A 65 -14.24 22.38 10.38
N PHE A 66 -15.15 21.98 9.49
CA PHE A 66 -14.80 21.25 8.27
C PHE A 66 -13.76 21.98 7.37
N HIS A 67 -13.85 23.30 7.23
CA HIS A 67 -12.92 24.09 6.41
C HIS A 67 -11.57 24.37 7.09
N GLU A 68 -11.41 24.00 8.35
CA GLU A 68 -10.19 24.23 9.14
C GLU A 68 -9.20 23.06 9.04
N TRP A 69 -9.63 21.92 8.49
CA TRP A 69 -8.75 20.79 8.23
C TRP A 69 -7.61 21.17 7.29
N ARG A 70 -6.40 20.69 7.59
CA ARG A 70 -5.21 20.78 6.73
C ARG A 70 -4.59 19.39 6.57
N PRO A 71 -3.99 19.06 5.41
CA PRO A 71 -3.30 17.78 5.22
C PRO A 71 -2.15 17.56 6.19
N ASP A 72 -1.43 18.64 6.54
CA ASP A 72 -0.41 18.60 7.60
C ASP A 72 -1.07 18.72 8.99
N PRO A 73 -0.97 17.69 9.84
CA PRO A 73 -1.51 17.73 11.20
C PRO A 73 -0.94 18.90 12.03
N ARG A 74 0.30 19.31 11.78
CA ARG A 74 0.95 20.42 12.52
C ARG A 74 0.29 21.76 12.17
N ALA A 75 -0.02 21.98 10.90
CA ALA A 75 -0.74 23.16 10.46
C ALA A 75 -2.14 23.23 11.08
N THR A 76 -2.88 22.10 11.11
CA THR A 76 -4.18 22.05 11.79
C THR A 76 -4.06 22.36 13.29
N ARG A 77 -3.09 21.76 13.99
CA ARG A 77 -2.89 22.02 15.43
C ARG A 77 -2.55 23.48 15.72
N ARG A 78 -1.75 24.14 14.89
CA ARG A 78 -1.45 25.58 15.02
C ARG A 78 -2.71 26.43 14.87
N LEU A 79 -3.58 26.10 13.91
CA LEU A 79 -4.87 26.79 13.72
C LEU A 79 -5.83 26.59 14.90
N LEU A 80 -5.69 25.46 15.62
CA LEU A 80 -6.51 25.13 16.79
C LEU A 80 -5.90 25.60 18.11
N ALA A 81 -4.71 26.23 18.12
CA ALA A 81 -3.94 26.48 19.33
C ALA A 81 -4.75 27.17 20.45
N ASP A 82 -5.49 28.22 20.13
CA ASP A 82 -6.29 28.99 21.11
C ASP A 82 -7.55 28.26 21.61
N ARG A 83 -7.90 27.13 20.96
CA ARG A 83 -9.04 26.26 21.34
C ARG A 83 -8.58 24.98 22.01
N LEU A 84 -7.29 24.69 22.02
CA LEU A 84 -6.76 23.51 22.68
C LEU A 84 -6.83 23.70 24.21
N PRO A 85 -7.13 22.62 24.95
CA PRO A 85 -7.20 22.70 26.40
C PRO A 85 -5.86 23.10 27.03
N THR A 86 -5.88 24.13 27.88
CA THR A 86 -4.67 24.67 28.53
C THR A 86 -4.01 23.72 29.53
N TRP A 87 -4.72 22.66 29.94
CA TRP A 87 -4.21 21.66 30.87
C TRP A 87 -3.41 20.55 30.17
N LEU A 88 -3.41 20.48 28.82
CA LEU A 88 -2.65 19.47 28.09
C LEU A 88 -1.16 19.56 28.45
N GLY A 89 -0.63 18.46 28.95
CA GLY A 89 0.75 18.37 29.43
C GLY A 89 1.76 18.15 28.31
N ASN A 90 3.00 17.83 28.71
CA ASN A 90 4.04 17.39 27.78
C ASN A 90 3.71 16.01 27.19
N PHE A 91 4.30 15.74 26.02
CA PHE A 91 4.19 14.42 25.37
C PHE A 91 4.78 13.31 26.24
N SER A 92 5.96 13.51 26.82
CA SER A 92 6.64 12.51 27.64
C SER A 92 6.91 13.04 29.04
N PHE A 93 6.76 12.17 30.03
CA PHE A 93 7.12 12.39 31.43
C PHE A 93 7.39 11.04 32.11
N HIS A 94 7.84 11.04 33.37
CA HIS A 94 8.17 9.81 34.08
C HIS A 94 7.31 9.62 35.33
N VAL A 95 7.01 8.37 35.66
CA VAL A 95 6.33 7.97 36.89
C VAL A 95 7.20 7.00 37.69
N PRO A 96 7.17 7.05 39.03
CA PRO A 96 7.91 6.10 39.85
C PRO A 96 7.22 4.73 39.87
N MET A 97 7.98 3.68 39.57
CA MET A 97 7.63 2.26 39.77
C MET A 97 8.70 1.61 40.65
N ARG A 98 8.44 0.40 41.16
CA ARG A 98 9.39 -0.36 42.00
C ARG A 98 10.71 -0.68 41.29
N TRP A 99 10.70 -0.76 39.97
CA TRP A 99 11.89 -1.02 39.15
C TRP A 99 12.54 0.24 38.57
N GLY A 100 12.05 1.44 38.91
CA GLY A 100 12.66 2.71 38.52
C GLY A 100 11.68 3.74 37.98
N MET A 101 12.22 4.79 37.38
CA MET A 101 11.43 5.83 36.69
C MET A 101 11.03 5.31 35.30
N VAL A 102 9.73 5.16 35.06
CA VAL A 102 9.20 4.65 33.80
C VAL A 102 8.64 5.79 32.97
N GLU A 103 9.03 5.84 31.69
CA GLU A 103 8.53 6.81 30.73
C GLU A 103 7.06 6.57 30.38
N VAL A 104 6.28 7.64 30.37
CA VAL A 104 4.88 7.69 29.93
C VAL A 104 4.76 8.66 28.76
N ASN A 105 4.36 8.14 27.62
CA ASN A 105 4.10 8.89 26.39
C ASN A 105 2.59 9.14 26.24
N LEU A 106 2.17 10.40 26.39
CA LEU A 106 0.80 10.85 26.18
C LEU A 106 0.60 11.40 24.77
N HIS A 107 0.13 10.55 23.87
CA HIS A 107 -0.26 10.89 22.50
C HIS A 107 -1.55 11.71 22.52
N GLN A 108 -1.44 13.02 22.29
CA GLN A 108 -2.56 13.96 22.31
C GLN A 108 -3.17 14.11 20.92
N ARG A 109 -4.48 13.93 20.80
CA ARG A 109 -5.19 13.91 19.52
C ARG A 109 -6.46 14.76 19.57
N VAL A 110 -6.76 15.43 18.47
CA VAL A 110 -8.02 16.17 18.29
C VAL A 110 -9.03 15.23 17.64
N ILE A 111 -10.13 14.94 18.33
CA ILE A 111 -11.10 13.94 17.87
C ILE A 111 -11.71 14.31 16.52
N GLU A 112 -11.98 15.59 16.30
CA GLU A 112 -12.59 16.09 15.07
C GLU A 112 -11.64 15.96 13.88
N TYR A 113 -10.33 16.15 14.11
CA TYR A 113 -9.32 15.97 13.08
C TYR A 113 -9.18 14.50 12.69
N ASP A 114 -9.08 13.61 13.68
CA ASP A 114 -9.00 12.18 13.40
C ASP A 114 -10.29 11.66 12.75
N ALA A 115 -11.46 12.15 13.16
CA ALA A 115 -12.75 11.72 12.60
C ALA A 115 -13.00 12.20 11.17
N ASP A 116 -12.30 13.23 10.70
CA ASP A 116 -12.45 13.72 9.34
C ASP A 116 -12.08 12.61 8.31
N PRO A 117 -12.90 12.38 7.27
CA PRO A 117 -12.62 11.35 6.27
C PRO A 117 -11.34 11.60 5.48
N ARG A 118 -10.85 12.84 5.40
CA ARG A 118 -9.59 13.19 4.73
C ARG A 118 -8.36 12.83 5.56
N THR A 119 -8.50 12.63 6.86
CA THR A 119 -7.41 12.20 7.73
C THR A 119 -7.22 10.70 7.62
N VAL A 120 -6.14 10.27 6.98
CA VAL A 120 -5.79 8.84 6.87
C VAL A 120 -4.82 8.47 7.99
N TRP A 121 -5.12 7.39 8.72
CA TRP A 121 -4.17 6.80 9.66
C TRP A 121 -3.21 5.90 8.91
N ASP A 122 -1.92 6.01 9.21
CA ASP A 122 -0.93 5.08 8.68
C ASP A 122 -1.12 3.67 9.24
N ASP A 123 -0.42 2.70 8.66
CA ASP A 123 -0.52 1.30 9.03
C ASP A 123 -0.15 1.04 10.50
N ALA A 124 0.91 1.67 11.00
CA ALA A 124 1.35 1.46 12.37
C ALA A 124 0.30 1.96 13.36
N MET A 125 -0.32 3.11 13.07
CA MET A 125 -1.41 3.67 13.86
C MET A 125 -2.66 2.78 13.77
N ARG A 126 -3.04 2.33 12.56
CA ARG A 126 -4.20 1.44 12.39
C ARG A 126 -3.98 0.11 13.10
N GLU A 127 -2.80 -0.49 12.98
CA GLU A 127 -2.44 -1.74 13.66
C GLU A 127 -2.54 -1.58 15.19
N ALA A 128 -1.90 -0.53 15.74
CA ALA A 128 -1.89 -0.30 17.18
C ALA A 128 -3.31 -0.11 17.71
N HIS A 129 -4.14 0.67 17.02
CA HIS A 129 -5.51 0.93 17.46
C HIS A 129 -6.46 -0.24 17.20
N ALA A 130 -6.21 -1.06 16.19
CA ALA A 130 -7.05 -2.22 15.87
C ALA A 130 -6.86 -3.37 16.86
N TYR A 131 -5.60 -3.63 17.24
CA TYR A 131 -5.24 -4.88 17.88
C TYR A 131 -4.62 -4.71 19.27
N THR A 132 -4.00 -3.56 19.54
CA THR A 132 -3.23 -3.37 20.78
C THR A 132 -3.77 -2.28 21.68
N ALA A 133 -4.70 -1.46 21.20
CA ALA A 133 -5.34 -0.45 22.01
C ALA A 133 -6.39 -1.04 22.95
N GLN A 134 -6.34 -0.62 24.22
CA GLN A 134 -7.43 -0.78 25.15
C GLN A 134 -8.04 0.59 25.43
N VAL A 135 -9.26 0.82 24.97
CA VAL A 135 -10.04 2.02 25.33
C VAL A 135 -10.44 1.89 26.80
N VAL A 136 -9.91 2.76 27.65
CA VAL A 136 -10.18 2.78 29.10
C VAL A 136 -11.19 3.87 29.50
N TYR A 137 -11.44 4.83 28.61
CA TYR A 137 -12.49 5.82 28.75
C TYR A 137 -13.03 6.21 27.36
N ASP A 138 -14.34 6.28 27.21
CA ASP A 138 -14.99 6.78 25.99
C ASP A 138 -16.29 7.48 26.37
N ARG A 139 -16.30 8.81 26.32
CA ARG A 139 -17.37 9.64 26.87
C ARG A 139 -18.74 9.33 26.24
N HIS A 140 -18.77 9.05 24.93
CA HIS A 140 -19.99 8.90 24.14
C HIS A 140 -19.89 7.78 23.07
N GLY A 141 -18.98 6.82 23.28
CA GLY A 141 -18.66 5.78 22.28
C GLY A 141 -17.98 6.35 21.01
N ARG A 142 -17.50 7.59 21.05
CA ARG A 142 -16.96 8.30 19.88
C ARG A 142 -15.62 7.72 19.46
N VAL A 143 -14.75 7.41 20.42
CA VAL A 143 -13.43 6.85 20.15
C VAL A 143 -13.54 5.41 19.64
N GLY A 144 -14.41 4.59 20.23
CA GLY A 144 -14.67 3.24 19.74
C GLY A 144 -15.17 3.22 18.29
N ARG A 145 -16.11 4.12 17.94
CA ARG A 145 -16.57 4.27 16.54
C ARG A 145 -15.47 4.76 15.61
N LEU A 146 -14.67 5.74 16.05
CA LEU A 146 -13.53 6.26 15.29
C LEU A 146 -12.53 5.14 14.97
N ILE A 147 -12.07 4.41 16.00
CA ILE A 147 -11.12 3.31 15.84
C ILE A 147 -11.69 2.30 14.85
N LYS A 148 -12.92 1.81 15.06
CA LYS A 148 -13.57 0.83 14.17
C LYS A 148 -13.64 1.31 12.72
N ALA A 149 -13.90 2.60 12.49
CA ALA A 149 -13.96 3.16 11.15
C ALA A 149 -12.57 3.26 10.51
N LYS A 150 -11.56 3.72 11.26
CA LYS A 150 -10.19 3.93 10.74
C LYS A 150 -9.40 2.64 10.58
N THR A 151 -9.76 1.58 11.31
CA THR A 151 -9.03 0.31 11.29
C THR A 151 -9.67 -0.77 10.42
N ARG A 152 -10.62 -0.41 9.56
CA ARG A 152 -11.16 -1.35 8.57
C ARG A 152 -10.29 -1.37 7.32
N MET A 153 -9.73 -2.53 6.96
CA MET A 153 -9.11 -2.74 5.65
C MET A 153 -10.20 -3.14 4.66
N SER A 154 -10.35 -2.39 3.57
CA SER A 154 -11.29 -2.77 2.50
C SER A 154 -10.70 -3.86 1.60
N GLY A 155 -11.56 -4.60 0.89
CA GLY A 155 -11.12 -5.61 -0.08
C GLY A 155 -10.27 -5.00 -1.21
N SER A 156 -10.69 -3.84 -1.74
CA SER A 156 -9.93 -3.12 -2.76
C SER A 156 -8.58 -2.62 -2.24
N GLU A 157 -8.54 -2.04 -1.03
CA GLU A 157 -7.27 -1.62 -0.40
C GLU A 157 -6.30 -2.80 -0.27
N ARG A 158 -6.80 -3.97 0.16
CA ARG A 158 -5.98 -5.18 0.26
C ARG A 158 -5.48 -5.62 -1.11
N SER A 159 -6.35 -5.68 -2.11
CA SER A 159 -5.99 -6.07 -3.47
C SER A 159 -4.94 -5.13 -4.08
N ASP A 160 -5.13 -3.81 -3.98
CA ASP A 160 -4.18 -2.81 -4.49
C ASP A 160 -2.80 -2.95 -3.85
N ARG A 161 -2.75 -3.23 -2.54
CA ARG A 161 -1.50 -3.49 -1.82
C ARG A 161 -0.82 -4.78 -2.29
N LEU A 162 -1.56 -5.87 -2.45
CA LEU A 162 -1.01 -7.14 -2.93
C LEU A 162 -0.47 -7.00 -4.36
N ILE A 163 -1.20 -6.29 -5.23
CA ILE A 163 -0.77 -5.95 -6.60
C ILE A 163 0.51 -5.12 -6.58
N ARG A 164 0.57 -4.07 -5.74
CA ARG A 164 1.78 -3.26 -5.58
C ARG A 164 2.97 -4.10 -5.13
N LEU A 165 2.80 -4.94 -4.11
CA LEU A 165 3.88 -5.75 -3.53
C LEU A 165 4.36 -6.80 -4.52
N ALA A 166 3.45 -7.56 -5.15
CA ALA A 166 3.80 -8.53 -6.16
C ALA A 166 4.49 -7.88 -7.37
N SER A 167 4.05 -6.69 -7.80
CA SER A 167 4.73 -5.91 -8.84
C SER A 167 6.14 -5.48 -8.45
N ARG A 168 6.39 -5.17 -7.17
CA ARG A 168 7.68 -4.64 -6.71
C ARG A 168 8.67 -5.75 -6.42
N LEU A 169 8.24 -6.84 -5.78
CA LEU A 169 9.11 -7.95 -5.41
C LEU A 169 9.79 -8.60 -6.63
N GLU A 170 9.12 -8.68 -7.78
CA GLU A 170 9.74 -9.14 -9.04
C GLU A 170 10.93 -8.27 -9.50
N TRP A 171 10.97 -7.00 -9.09
CA TRP A 171 12.04 -6.07 -9.41
C TRP A 171 13.06 -5.93 -8.28
N ASP A 172 12.58 -5.80 -7.05
CA ASP A 172 13.38 -5.39 -5.90
C ASP A 172 14.21 -6.56 -5.33
N ILE A 173 13.85 -7.82 -5.62
CA ILE A 173 14.65 -8.99 -5.21
C ILE A 173 15.92 -9.15 -6.06
N ARG A 174 15.83 -9.00 -7.40
CA ARG A 174 16.98 -9.24 -8.29
C ARG A 174 17.28 -8.08 -9.20
N ARG A 175 16.35 -7.68 -10.06
CA ARG A 175 16.61 -6.76 -11.19
C ARG A 175 17.20 -5.42 -10.76
N ALA A 176 16.58 -4.75 -9.80
CA ALA A 176 17.02 -3.45 -9.32
C ALA A 176 18.36 -3.53 -8.57
N PRO A 177 18.53 -4.41 -7.56
CA PRO A 177 19.78 -4.46 -6.81
C PRO A 177 20.95 -5.02 -7.62
N GLU A 178 20.74 -6.02 -8.48
CA GLU A 178 21.78 -6.59 -9.34
C GLU A 178 22.35 -5.54 -10.30
N ARG A 179 21.51 -4.64 -10.82
CA ARG A 179 21.99 -3.50 -11.63
C ARG A 179 22.93 -2.57 -10.86
N MET A 180 22.78 -2.43 -9.54
CA MET A 180 23.72 -1.64 -8.73
C MET A 180 25.07 -2.37 -8.61
N VAL A 181 25.02 -3.67 -8.33
CA VAL A 181 26.22 -4.53 -8.27
C VAL A 181 26.97 -4.50 -9.60
N LEU A 182 26.29 -4.68 -10.73
CA LEU A 182 26.87 -4.61 -12.07
C LEU A 182 27.45 -3.23 -12.43
N ARG A 183 27.03 -2.17 -11.74
CA ARG A 183 27.60 -0.82 -11.87
C ARG A 183 28.79 -0.58 -10.93
N GLY A 184 29.17 -1.58 -10.14
CA GLY A 184 30.25 -1.50 -9.16
C GLY A 184 29.85 -0.99 -7.78
N ASP A 185 28.56 -0.75 -7.52
CA ASP A 185 28.07 -0.30 -6.20
C ASP A 185 27.39 -1.46 -5.45
N ILE A 186 28.22 -2.31 -4.86
CA ILE A 186 27.78 -3.49 -4.10
C ILE A 186 26.98 -3.08 -2.86
N ALA A 187 27.41 -2.02 -2.16
CA ALA A 187 26.72 -1.54 -0.97
C ALA A 187 25.30 -1.08 -1.29
N ALA A 188 25.10 -0.34 -2.39
CA ALA A 188 23.78 0.02 -2.88
C ALA A 188 22.95 -1.22 -3.27
N GLY A 189 23.57 -2.24 -3.87
CA GLY A 189 22.92 -3.52 -4.15
C GLY A 189 22.34 -4.18 -2.89
N HIS A 190 23.14 -4.29 -1.82
CA HIS A 190 22.68 -4.82 -0.53
C HIS A 190 21.61 -3.96 0.13
N TYR A 191 21.71 -2.63 0.01
CA TYR A 191 20.72 -1.69 0.53
C TYR A 191 19.36 -1.83 -0.15
N VAL A 192 19.33 -1.89 -1.48
CA VAL A 192 18.09 -2.12 -2.25
C VAL A 192 17.50 -3.49 -1.89
N LEU A 193 18.34 -4.52 -1.73
CA LEU A 193 17.89 -5.84 -1.33
C LEU A 193 17.26 -5.86 0.08
N ALA A 194 17.72 -5.01 1.00
CA ALA A 194 17.09 -4.87 2.32
C ALA A 194 15.67 -4.26 2.24
N ALA A 195 15.38 -3.45 1.21
CA ALA A 195 14.01 -2.98 0.97
C ALA A 195 13.08 -4.13 0.55
N ALA A 196 13.55 -5.09 -0.25
CA ALA A 196 12.78 -6.28 -0.61
C ALA A 196 12.41 -7.14 0.62
N VAL A 197 13.30 -7.22 1.62
CA VAL A 197 12.99 -7.86 2.92
C VAL A 197 11.81 -7.16 3.60
N ASP A 198 11.83 -5.83 3.69
CA ASP A 198 10.73 -5.03 4.26
C ASP A 198 9.42 -5.25 3.49
N GLU A 199 9.47 -5.39 2.17
CA GLU A 199 8.31 -5.66 1.31
C GLU A 199 7.74 -7.06 1.52
N ILE A 200 8.58 -8.09 1.69
CA ILE A 200 8.12 -9.45 2.04
C ILE A 200 7.44 -9.45 3.41
N ILE A 201 8.01 -8.74 4.38
CA ILE A 201 7.41 -8.60 5.70
C ILE A 201 6.02 -7.95 5.56
N GLU A 202 5.90 -6.85 4.82
CA GLU A 202 4.60 -6.23 4.54
C GLU A 202 3.64 -7.21 3.85
N LEU A 203 4.09 -7.95 2.85
CA LEU A 203 3.28 -8.95 2.15
C LEU A 203 2.66 -9.96 3.11
N LEU A 204 3.42 -10.49 4.07
CA LEU A 204 2.90 -11.44 5.06
C LEU A 204 1.77 -10.84 5.91
N TYR A 205 1.87 -9.55 6.29
CA TYR A 205 0.78 -8.84 6.98
C TYR A 205 -0.44 -8.66 6.10
N VAL A 206 -0.27 -8.23 4.85
CA VAL A 206 -1.40 -8.00 3.92
C VAL A 206 -2.09 -9.31 3.52
N LEU A 207 -1.32 -10.40 3.34
CA LEU A 207 -1.87 -11.75 3.14
C LEU A 207 -2.76 -12.14 4.33
N GLY A 208 -2.32 -11.88 5.56
CA GLY A 208 -3.10 -12.05 6.78
C GLY A 208 -4.23 -11.04 7.02
N SER A 209 -4.47 -10.11 6.09
CA SER A 209 -5.45 -9.01 6.24
C SER A 209 -5.20 -8.15 7.50
N ARG A 210 -3.93 -7.91 7.82
CA ARG A 210 -3.50 -7.08 8.94
C ARG A 210 -2.69 -5.89 8.45
N PHE A 211 -2.77 -4.79 9.19
CA PHE A 211 -1.89 -3.64 8.99
C PHE A 211 -0.48 -3.96 9.48
N VAL A 212 0.51 -3.35 8.85
CA VAL A 212 1.91 -3.51 9.27
C VAL A 212 2.15 -2.72 10.56
N PRO A 213 2.65 -3.33 11.63
CA PRO A 213 2.94 -2.61 12.86
C PRO A 213 4.18 -1.71 12.69
N HIS A 214 4.43 -0.89 13.71
CA HIS A 214 5.68 -0.13 13.82
C HIS A 214 6.91 -1.04 13.65
N ARG A 215 7.99 -0.52 13.02
CA ARG A 215 9.18 -1.29 12.59
C ARG A 215 9.70 -2.28 13.64
N LYS A 216 9.80 -1.86 14.91
CA LYS A 216 10.29 -2.70 16.03
C LYS A 216 9.48 -3.98 16.28
N TRP A 217 8.21 -4.02 15.85
CA TRP A 217 7.31 -5.14 16.11
C TRP A 217 7.06 -6.05 14.90
N ARG A 218 7.56 -5.69 13.72
CA ARG A 218 7.21 -6.38 12.48
C ARG A 218 7.57 -7.86 12.52
N LEU A 219 8.83 -8.18 12.84
CA LEU A 219 9.32 -9.56 12.92
C LEU A 219 8.66 -10.35 14.05
N ALA A 220 8.61 -9.77 15.25
CA ALA A 220 7.98 -10.41 16.42
C ALA A 220 6.49 -10.74 16.16
N GLY A 221 5.79 -9.88 15.42
CA GLY A 221 4.39 -10.09 15.06
C GLY A 221 4.19 -11.20 14.03
N LEU A 222 5.14 -11.49 13.13
CA LEU A 222 4.96 -12.53 12.11
C LEU A 222 4.65 -13.90 12.72
N SER A 223 5.51 -14.36 13.64
CA SER A 223 5.31 -15.63 14.34
C SER A 223 4.15 -15.56 15.32
N ARG A 224 4.03 -14.46 16.08
CA ARG A 224 3.00 -14.29 17.11
C ARG A 224 1.58 -14.35 16.53
N TYR A 225 1.38 -13.79 15.34
CA TYR A 225 0.08 -13.74 14.68
C TYR A 225 -0.13 -14.88 13.67
N GLY A 226 0.82 -15.82 13.57
CA GLY A 226 0.72 -16.96 12.65
C GLY A 226 0.71 -16.54 11.18
N LEU A 227 1.37 -15.44 10.83
CA LEU A 227 1.38 -14.88 9.47
C LEU A 227 2.42 -15.54 8.57
N ALA A 228 3.41 -16.19 9.17
CA ALA A 228 4.54 -16.83 8.50
C ALA A 228 4.75 -18.23 9.08
N SER A 229 5.09 -19.19 8.23
CA SER A 229 5.52 -20.52 8.67
C SER A 229 6.91 -20.46 9.33
N ALA A 230 7.32 -21.52 10.02
CA ALA A 230 8.68 -21.62 10.55
C ALA A 230 9.75 -21.54 9.43
N GLU A 231 9.42 -22.11 8.26
CA GLU A 231 10.27 -22.03 7.07
C GLU A 231 10.37 -20.61 6.52
N ASP A 232 9.24 -19.89 6.42
CA ASP A 232 9.23 -18.48 5.98
C ASP A 232 10.11 -17.61 6.89
N ILE A 233 10.02 -17.83 8.21
CA ILE A 233 10.84 -17.11 9.20
C ILE A 233 12.32 -17.47 9.06
N SER A 234 12.65 -18.74 8.83
CA SER A 234 14.03 -19.18 8.62
C SER A 234 14.65 -18.55 7.37
N LEU A 235 13.91 -18.51 6.26
CA LEU A 235 14.35 -17.87 5.03
C LEU A 235 14.52 -16.36 5.22
N LEU A 236 13.62 -15.73 5.97
CA LEU A 236 13.71 -14.30 6.27
C LEU A 236 14.94 -13.97 7.12
N ASP A 237 15.25 -14.77 8.16
CA ASP A 237 16.48 -14.63 8.96
C ASP A 237 17.74 -14.73 8.09
N GLU A 238 17.77 -15.75 7.22
CA GLU A 238 18.89 -15.99 6.32
C GLU A 238 19.07 -14.86 5.28
N ALA A 239 17.97 -14.28 4.79
CA ALA A 239 17.99 -13.12 3.90
C ALA A 239 18.42 -11.81 4.59
N MET A 240 18.18 -11.67 5.90
CA MET A 240 18.61 -10.53 6.70
C MET A 240 20.07 -10.61 7.13
N ARG A 241 20.62 -11.83 7.21
CA ARG A 241 22.01 -12.06 7.58
C ARG A 241 22.95 -11.45 6.54
N ILE A 242 23.88 -10.63 6.99
CA ILE A 242 24.96 -10.05 6.18
C ILE A 242 26.25 -10.20 6.96
N THR A 243 27.18 -10.99 6.42
CA THR A 243 28.52 -11.16 7.00
C THR A 243 29.53 -10.17 6.42
N ALA A 244 29.38 -9.83 5.13
CA ALA A 244 30.17 -8.84 4.42
C ALA A 244 29.37 -8.23 3.26
N LEU A 245 29.74 -7.04 2.81
CA LEU A 245 29.17 -6.41 1.61
C LEU A 245 29.95 -6.87 0.37
N THR A 246 29.73 -8.11 -0.03
CA THR A 246 30.39 -8.74 -1.20
C THR A 246 29.36 -9.23 -2.21
N GLU A 247 29.77 -9.36 -3.46
CA GLU A 247 28.93 -9.92 -4.54
C GLU A 247 28.42 -11.34 -4.21
N GLN A 248 29.27 -12.17 -3.59
CA GLN A 248 28.87 -13.51 -3.13
C GLN A 248 27.73 -13.46 -2.10
N GLU A 249 27.86 -12.59 -1.09
CA GLU A 249 26.82 -12.45 -0.06
C GLU A 249 25.54 -11.82 -0.63
N PHE A 250 25.69 -10.92 -1.60
CA PHE A 250 24.58 -10.37 -2.36
C PHE A 250 23.77 -11.47 -3.05
N TYR A 251 24.40 -12.29 -3.89
CA TYR A 251 23.70 -13.32 -4.65
C TYR A 251 23.11 -14.42 -3.76
N ARG A 252 23.78 -14.79 -2.66
CA ARG A 252 23.20 -15.70 -1.64
C ARG A 252 21.86 -15.16 -1.14
N ARG A 253 21.81 -13.89 -0.75
CA ARG A 253 20.58 -13.26 -0.23
C ARG A 253 19.50 -13.16 -1.31
N VAL A 254 19.87 -12.89 -2.57
CA VAL A 254 18.94 -12.91 -3.71
C VAL A 254 18.28 -14.27 -3.85
N GLU A 255 19.06 -15.36 -3.87
CA GLU A 255 18.54 -16.73 -4.00
C GLU A 255 17.58 -17.11 -2.87
N VAL A 256 17.91 -16.72 -1.63
CA VAL A 256 17.05 -16.95 -0.46
C VAL A 256 15.73 -16.18 -0.60
N LEU A 257 15.78 -14.92 -1.04
CA LEU A 257 14.58 -14.10 -1.24
C LEU A 257 13.73 -14.59 -2.42
N GLU A 258 14.34 -15.08 -3.50
CA GLU A 258 13.61 -15.71 -4.60
C GLU A 258 12.92 -17.00 -4.18
N THR A 259 13.58 -17.81 -3.34
CA THR A 259 12.99 -19.02 -2.75
C THR A 259 11.80 -18.66 -1.87
N LEU A 260 11.97 -17.67 -0.98
CA LEU A 260 10.88 -17.17 -0.14
C LEU A 260 9.72 -16.62 -0.98
N TRP A 261 10.02 -15.84 -2.02
CA TRP A 261 9.00 -15.31 -2.91
C TRP A 261 8.26 -16.43 -3.66
N ALA A 262 8.96 -17.44 -4.15
CA ALA A 262 8.37 -18.60 -4.80
C ALA A 262 7.41 -19.36 -3.85
N ASN A 263 7.73 -19.42 -2.56
CA ASN A 263 6.87 -20.02 -1.53
C ASN A 263 5.63 -19.16 -1.19
N LEU A 264 5.74 -17.83 -1.28
CA LEU A 264 4.66 -16.90 -0.95
C LEU A 264 3.73 -16.61 -2.13
N ARG A 265 4.23 -16.63 -3.36
CA ARG A 265 3.47 -16.31 -4.58
C ARG A 265 2.18 -17.14 -4.74
N PRO A 266 2.16 -18.47 -4.46
CA PRO A 266 0.93 -19.26 -4.51
C PRO A 266 -0.15 -18.87 -3.47
N ARG A 267 0.21 -18.08 -2.45
CA ARG A 267 -0.71 -17.59 -1.42
C ARG A 267 -1.46 -16.33 -1.85
N LEU A 268 -1.06 -15.70 -2.96
CA LEU A 268 -1.76 -14.57 -3.53
C LEU A 268 -3.17 -14.97 -4.01
N PRO A 269 -4.14 -14.04 -4.02
CA PRO A 269 -5.47 -14.28 -4.58
C PRO A 269 -5.42 -14.79 -6.03
N ARG A 270 -6.37 -15.65 -6.41
CA ARG A 270 -6.41 -16.25 -7.76
C ARG A 270 -6.83 -15.26 -8.85
N ASP A 271 -7.50 -14.18 -8.47
CA ASP A 271 -7.96 -13.09 -9.33
C ASP A 271 -6.88 -12.02 -9.58
N MET A 272 -5.63 -12.29 -9.19
CA MET A 272 -4.51 -11.40 -9.49
C MET A 272 -4.32 -11.25 -11.02
N PRO A 273 -3.99 -10.03 -11.49
CA PRO A 273 -3.68 -9.81 -12.90
C PRO A 273 -2.52 -10.70 -13.36
N THR A 274 -2.58 -11.19 -14.61
CA THR A 274 -1.51 -12.02 -15.18
C THR A 274 -0.17 -11.26 -15.27
N ASP A 275 -0.23 -9.99 -15.69
CA ASP A 275 0.91 -9.06 -15.67
C ASP A 275 0.66 -8.02 -14.56
N VAL A 276 1.10 -8.37 -13.35
CA VAL A 276 0.90 -7.54 -12.16
C VAL A 276 1.64 -6.20 -12.29
N TYR A 277 2.80 -6.18 -12.94
CA TYR A 277 3.60 -4.95 -13.09
C TYR A 277 2.92 -3.94 -14.02
N ARG A 278 2.44 -4.39 -15.17
CA ARG A 278 1.69 -3.54 -16.12
C ARG A 278 0.38 -3.09 -15.51
N PHE A 279 -0.35 -4.01 -14.86
CA PHE A 279 -1.61 -3.66 -14.19
C PHE A 279 -1.39 -2.60 -13.11
N TYR A 280 -0.40 -2.81 -12.22
CA TYR A 280 -0.04 -1.84 -11.18
C TYR A 280 0.26 -0.46 -11.79
N SER A 281 1.06 -0.42 -12.86
CA SER A 281 1.49 0.83 -13.47
C SER A 281 0.34 1.60 -14.13
N ALA A 282 -0.67 0.90 -14.67
CA ALA A 282 -1.81 1.50 -15.38
C ALA A 282 -3.04 1.77 -14.50
N HIS A 283 -3.26 0.99 -13.43
CA HIS A 283 -4.52 1.02 -12.66
C HIS A 283 -4.35 1.42 -11.18
N VAL A 284 -3.16 1.22 -10.60
CA VAL A 284 -2.93 1.45 -9.16
C VAL A 284 -2.00 2.65 -8.92
N SER A 285 -0.96 2.79 -9.74
CA SER A 285 0.07 3.82 -9.57
C SER A 285 -0.32 5.12 -10.28
N ALA A 286 -0.77 6.13 -9.54
CA ALA A 286 -1.18 7.43 -10.10
C ALA A 286 -0.03 8.24 -10.75
N ASN A 287 1.23 7.84 -10.59
CA ASN A 287 2.40 8.57 -11.06
C ASN A 287 3.17 7.86 -12.20
N ARG A 288 2.68 6.74 -12.73
CA ARG A 288 3.36 5.98 -13.79
C ARG A 288 2.69 6.13 -15.14
N GLN A 289 1.39 5.94 -15.19
CA GLN A 289 0.61 6.02 -16.41
C GLN A 289 -0.73 6.68 -16.12
N LEU A 290 -1.10 7.69 -16.91
CA LEU A 290 -2.34 8.44 -16.69
C LEU A 290 -3.57 7.73 -17.26
N ARG A 291 -3.40 6.98 -18.35
CA ARG A 291 -4.48 6.25 -19.02
C ARG A 291 -4.38 4.77 -18.72
N THR A 292 -5.50 4.12 -18.39
CA THR A 292 -5.54 2.66 -18.21
C THR A 292 -5.33 1.89 -19.52
N ARG A 293 -5.69 2.52 -20.66
CA ARG A 293 -5.49 2.00 -22.02
C ARG A 293 -4.99 3.10 -22.96
N THR A 294 -4.08 2.73 -23.85
CA THR A 294 -3.38 3.60 -24.80
C THR A 294 -3.61 3.11 -26.23
N VAL A 295 -3.28 3.97 -27.21
CA VAL A 295 -3.28 3.58 -28.64
C VAL A 295 -2.30 2.43 -28.88
N ALA A 296 -1.18 2.37 -28.14
CA ALA A 296 -0.25 1.25 -28.23
C ALA A 296 -0.87 -0.08 -27.81
N ASP A 297 -1.75 -0.08 -26.80
CA ASP A 297 -2.49 -1.28 -26.40
C ASP A 297 -3.45 -1.73 -27.51
N GLU A 298 -4.22 -0.81 -28.08
CA GLU A 298 -5.18 -1.10 -29.17
C GLU A 298 -4.49 -1.67 -30.41
N ILE A 299 -3.35 -1.09 -30.80
CA ILE A 299 -2.56 -1.56 -31.93
C ILE A 299 -1.90 -2.91 -31.61
N ALA A 300 -1.35 -3.07 -30.42
CA ALA A 300 -0.74 -4.33 -30.00
C ALA A 300 -1.75 -5.48 -29.95
N ASP A 301 -2.95 -5.26 -29.41
CA ASP A 301 -4.02 -6.26 -29.35
C ASP A 301 -4.39 -6.75 -30.76
N ARG A 302 -4.36 -5.84 -31.75
CA ARG A 302 -4.77 -6.14 -33.12
C ARG A 302 -3.67 -6.80 -33.96
N TYR A 303 -2.41 -6.45 -33.73
CA TYR A 303 -1.31 -6.80 -34.64
C TYR A 303 -0.20 -7.68 -34.02
N SER A 304 -0.06 -7.75 -32.70
CA SER A 304 1.06 -8.47 -32.07
C SER A 304 1.03 -9.97 -32.31
N GLN A 305 -0.15 -10.58 -32.46
CA GLN A 305 -0.25 -12.01 -32.77
C GLN A 305 0.35 -12.34 -34.15
N ARG A 306 0.29 -11.41 -35.10
CA ARG A 306 0.76 -11.59 -36.48
C ARG A 306 2.19 -11.11 -36.70
N LEU A 307 2.52 -9.95 -36.11
CA LEU A 307 3.79 -9.25 -36.36
C LEU A 307 4.79 -9.41 -35.20
N GLY A 308 4.38 -10.06 -34.12
CA GLY A 308 5.18 -10.32 -32.93
C GLY A 308 5.02 -9.26 -31.84
N PRO A 309 5.53 -9.55 -30.62
CA PRO A 309 5.34 -8.70 -29.45
C PRO A 309 6.01 -7.32 -29.55
N GLY A 310 7.00 -7.16 -30.43
CA GLY A 310 7.70 -5.88 -30.64
C GLY A 310 6.80 -4.76 -31.18
N VAL A 311 5.59 -5.08 -31.68
CA VAL A 311 4.60 -4.08 -32.11
C VAL A 311 4.28 -3.12 -30.96
N TYR A 312 4.17 -3.64 -29.74
CA TYR A 312 3.88 -2.83 -28.56
C TYR A 312 4.99 -1.79 -28.31
N ASP A 313 6.25 -2.22 -28.31
CA ASP A 313 7.39 -1.34 -28.06
C ASP A 313 7.55 -0.29 -29.18
N LEU A 314 7.42 -0.73 -30.43
CA LEU A 314 7.47 0.17 -31.57
C LEU A 314 6.36 1.23 -31.50
N THR A 315 5.14 0.83 -31.16
CA THR A 315 4.02 1.78 -31.10
C THR A 315 4.21 2.79 -29.97
N ASN A 316 4.74 2.37 -28.82
CA ASN A 316 5.14 3.29 -27.76
C ASN A 316 6.29 4.24 -28.18
N TYR A 317 7.20 3.79 -29.03
CA TYR A 317 8.26 4.64 -29.58
C TYR A 317 7.71 5.68 -30.56
N LEU A 318 6.75 5.29 -31.41
CA LEU A 318 6.14 6.16 -32.41
C LEU A 318 5.13 7.16 -31.81
N ILE A 319 4.48 6.81 -30.71
CA ILE A 319 3.43 7.61 -30.03
C ILE A 319 2.35 8.09 -31.02
N PRO A 320 1.73 7.18 -31.81
CA PRO A 320 0.73 7.61 -32.77
C PRO A 320 -0.57 8.04 -32.07
N GLY A 321 -1.24 9.04 -32.63
CA GLY A 321 -2.60 9.44 -32.26
C GLY A 321 -3.67 8.42 -32.65
N GLY A 322 -3.35 7.48 -33.54
CA GLY A 322 -4.25 6.42 -34.00
C GLY A 322 -3.69 5.59 -35.15
N LEU A 323 -4.51 4.71 -35.71
CA LEU A 323 -4.12 3.85 -36.84
C LEU A 323 -3.75 4.64 -38.11
N ASP A 324 -4.40 5.78 -38.35
CA ASP A 324 -4.14 6.60 -39.53
C ASP A 324 -2.72 7.18 -39.53
N GLU A 325 -2.22 7.59 -38.37
CA GLU A 325 -0.84 8.06 -38.24
C GLU A 325 0.17 6.94 -38.51
N VAL A 326 -0.10 5.72 -38.03
CA VAL A 326 0.73 4.55 -38.36
C VAL A 326 0.69 4.23 -39.85
N ALA A 327 -0.47 4.33 -40.48
CA ALA A 327 -0.62 4.15 -41.92
C ALA A 327 0.08 5.27 -42.72
N SER A 328 0.19 6.47 -42.17
CA SER A 328 0.85 7.61 -42.80
C SER A 328 2.38 7.55 -42.70
N LEU A 329 2.95 6.65 -41.88
CA LEU A 329 4.40 6.50 -41.73
C LEU A 329 5.05 6.31 -43.12
N ASP A 330 5.89 7.24 -43.53
CA ASP A 330 6.55 7.14 -44.83
C ASP A 330 7.80 6.24 -44.77
N GLU A 331 8.40 6.02 -45.93
CA GLU A 331 9.56 5.14 -46.05
C GLU A 331 10.80 5.72 -45.36
N GLN A 332 10.94 7.05 -45.39
CA GLN A 332 12.04 7.75 -44.75
C GLN A 332 11.95 7.65 -43.22
N GLY A 333 10.76 7.85 -42.66
CA GLY A 333 10.47 7.71 -41.23
C GLY A 333 10.70 6.29 -40.74
N ALA A 334 10.28 5.28 -41.51
CA ALA A 334 10.59 3.88 -41.18
C ALA A 334 12.11 3.60 -41.23
N GLN A 335 12.82 4.10 -42.24
CA GLN A 335 14.26 3.90 -42.41
C GLN A 335 15.09 4.54 -41.29
N ALA A 336 14.62 5.67 -40.73
CA ALA A 336 15.25 6.36 -39.61
C ALA A 336 15.23 5.55 -38.30
N LEU A 337 14.35 4.56 -38.17
CA LEU A 337 14.28 3.70 -36.99
C LEU A 337 15.49 2.76 -36.89
N PRO A 338 15.94 2.44 -35.67
CA PRO A 338 16.98 1.44 -35.45
C PRO A 338 16.46 0.01 -35.74
N PRO A 339 17.31 -0.95 -36.12
CA PRO A 339 16.96 -2.36 -36.09
C PRO A 339 16.65 -2.85 -34.66
N PRO A 340 15.67 -3.76 -34.45
CA PRO A 340 14.83 -4.41 -35.46
C PRO A 340 13.60 -3.59 -35.88
N TRP A 341 13.36 -2.43 -35.25
CA TRP A 341 12.14 -1.65 -35.41
C TRP A 341 11.90 -1.10 -36.82
N ARG A 342 12.95 -0.86 -37.60
CA ARG A 342 12.84 -0.47 -39.01
C ARG A 342 11.94 -1.40 -39.83
N ASN A 343 12.23 -2.70 -39.80
CA ASN A 343 11.50 -3.68 -40.60
C ASN A 343 10.09 -3.90 -40.04
N LEU A 344 9.99 -3.94 -38.71
CA LEU A 344 8.71 -4.07 -38.04
C LEU A 344 7.76 -2.90 -38.34
N ALA A 345 8.28 -1.68 -38.42
CA ALA A 345 7.48 -0.50 -38.74
C ALA A 345 6.90 -0.52 -40.15
N ARG A 346 7.68 -0.99 -41.14
CA ARG A 346 7.17 -1.23 -42.50
C ARG A 346 6.04 -2.25 -42.49
N SER A 347 6.28 -3.42 -41.87
CA SER A 347 5.28 -4.49 -41.79
C SER A 347 4.01 -4.04 -41.07
N LEU A 348 4.15 -3.27 -39.98
CA LEU A 348 3.01 -2.72 -39.24
C LEU A 348 2.24 -1.70 -40.07
N ARG A 349 2.92 -0.72 -40.67
CA ARG A 349 2.32 0.27 -41.57
C ARG A 349 1.53 -0.39 -42.70
N ASP A 350 2.17 -1.31 -43.41
CA ASP A 350 1.58 -1.97 -44.58
C ASP A 350 0.35 -2.80 -44.18
N GLN A 351 0.41 -3.45 -43.02
CA GLN A 351 -0.71 -4.19 -42.47
C GLN A 351 -1.88 -3.29 -42.04
N VAL A 352 -1.59 -2.15 -41.40
CA VAL A 352 -2.62 -1.18 -41.00
C VAL A 352 -3.28 -0.57 -42.24
N ARG A 353 -2.51 -0.20 -43.27
CA ARG A 353 -3.05 0.28 -44.57
C ARG A 353 -4.00 -0.73 -45.19
N HIS A 354 -3.60 -2.01 -45.22
CA HIS A 354 -4.43 -3.08 -45.75
C HIS A 354 -5.76 -3.21 -45.00
N ASP A 355 -5.74 -3.17 -43.67
CA ASP A 355 -6.94 -3.31 -42.85
C ASP A 355 -7.87 -2.09 -42.94
N LEU A 356 -7.32 -0.87 -43.00
CA LEU A 356 -8.09 0.36 -43.21
C LEU A 356 -8.77 0.34 -44.58
N ALA A 357 -8.04 -0.05 -45.64
CA ALA A 357 -8.60 -0.16 -47.00
C ALA A 357 -9.73 -1.19 -47.09
N ARG A 358 -9.65 -2.29 -46.34
CA ARG A 358 -10.74 -3.29 -46.24
C ARG A 358 -11.96 -2.75 -45.49
N SER A 359 -11.75 -1.99 -44.43
CA SER A 359 -12.82 -1.43 -43.61
C SER A 359 -13.66 -0.39 -44.38
N VAL A 360 -13.03 0.37 -45.28
CA VAL A 360 -13.73 1.32 -46.17
C VAL A 360 -14.60 0.60 -47.21
N ARG A 361 -14.11 -0.50 -47.82
CA ARG A 361 -14.88 -1.28 -48.80
C ARG A 361 -16.10 -1.97 -48.19
N GLY A 362 -15.96 -2.52 -46.98
CA GLY A 362 -17.08 -3.19 -46.29
C GLY A 362 -18.23 -2.25 -45.88
N ARG A 363 -17.97 -0.94 -45.70
CA ARG A 363 -19.03 0.06 -45.50
C ARG A 363 -19.73 0.44 -46.81
N GLY A 364 -18.98 0.54 -47.91
CA GLY A 364 -19.55 0.80 -49.24
C GLY A 364 -20.51 -0.29 -49.71
N ASP A 365 -20.26 -1.55 -49.35
CA ASP A 365 -21.15 -2.67 -49.68
C ASP A 365 -22.38 -2.74 -48.74
N ALA A 366 -22.26 -2.29 -47.49
CA ALA A 366 -23.39 -2.20 -46.55
C ALA A 366 -24.34 -1.03 -46.87
N ASP A 367 -23.79 0.11 -47.30
CA ASP A 367 -24.59 1.25 -47.77
C ASP A 367 -25.25 0.98 -49.14
N ALA A 368 -24.68 0.07 -49.95
CA ALA A 368 -25.28 -0.40 -51.20
C ALA A 368 -26.37 -1.46 -51.01
N ALA A 369 -26.42 -2.12 -49.85
CA ALA A 369 -27.41 -3.11 -49.47
C ALA A 369 -28.55 -2.53 -48.61
N GLY A 370 -28.76 -1.21 -48.65
CA GLY A 370 -29.85 -0.53 -47.94
C GLY A 370 -31.21 -1.12 -48.28
N GLU A 371 -31.69 -2.02 -47.42
CA GLU A 371 -33.12 -2.31 -47.31
C GLU A 371 -33.83 -1.00 -46.92
N PRO A 372 -34.93 -0.64 -47.60
CA PRO A 372 -35.67 0.57 -47.28
C PRO A 372 -36.24 0.43 -45.86
N VAL A 373 -35.80 1.31 -44.97
CA VAL A 373 -36.42 1.52 -43.66
C VAL A 373 -37.80 2.13 -43.91
N ASP A 374 -38.83 1.33 -43.68
CA ASP A 374 -40.23 1.75 -43.70
C ASP A 374 -40.47 2.69 -42.50
N THR A 375 -40.52 3.99 -42.77
CA THR A 375 -40.81 5.05 -41.79
C THR A 375 -42.31 5.14 -41.48
N ALA A 376 -42.93 4.00 -41.17
CA ALA A 376 -44.34 3.92 -40.82
C ALA A 376 -44.61 2.89 -39.72
N THR A 377 -44.14 3.16 -38.51
CA THR A 377 -44.90 2.90 -37.28
C THR A 377 -44.22 3.61 -36.11
N GLY A 378 -44.73 4.80 -35.78
CA GLY A 378 -44.50 5.35 -34.46
C GLY A 378 -45.13 4.43 -33.43
N ASN A 379 -44.32 3.81 -32.59
CA ASN A 379 -44.78 3.30 -31.31
C ASN A 379 -43.68 3.43 -30.25
N VAL A 380 -44.00 4.28 -29.27
CA VAL A 380 -43.34 4.38 -27.98
C VAL A 380 -43.72 3.12 -27.19
N GLY A 381 -42.72 2.37 -26.73
CA GLY A 381 -42.89 1.23 -25.85
C GLY A 381 -41.94 1.35 -24.66
N GLU A 382 -42.48 1.86 -23.55
CA GLU A 382 -41.94 1.68 -22.21
C GLU A 382 -41.83 0.18 -21.88
N GLY A 383 -40.82 -0.23 -21.10
CA GLY A 383 -40.72 -1.60 -20.61
C GLY A 383 -39.44 -1.93 -19.84
N ALA A 384 -39.52 -1.78 -18.52
CA ALA A 384 -38.53 -2.15 -17.50
C ALA A 384 -38.11 -3.64 -17.50
N ALA A 385 -36.86 -3.89 -17.09
CA ALA A 385 -36.49 -4.68 -15.90
C ALA A 385 -34.98 -4.59 -15.65
#